data_AF-A0A244ELJ0-F1
#
_entry.id   AF-A0A244ELJ0-F1
#
_cell.length_a   1.000
_cell.length_b   1.000
_cell.length_c   1.000
_cell.angle_alpha   90.00
_cell.angle_beta   90.00
_cell.angle_gamma   90.00
#
_symmetry.space_group_name_H-M   'P 1'
#
loop_
_entity.id
_entity.type
_entity.pdbx_description
1 polymer ?
#
loop_
_entity_poly.entity_id
_entity_poly.type
_entity_poly.pdbx_seq_one_letter_code
_entity_poly.pdbx_strand_id
1 'polypeptide(L)'
;MTTTRKPADSRKKDLELALLRIQRGRSRSGETRITIAAVAREAGVSTALIHNHYPGIAEAIRDAQGRSSRVQREVKHQDLIAEREKNTLLRDERQKLLVKIADLASLNEMLAAENRELRANQSVSNLTILHPKDS
;
A
#
# COMPACT_ATOMS: atom_id res chain seq x y z
N MET A 1 -38.55 5.03 34.49
CA MET A 1 -38.05 3.70 34.07
C MET A 1 -36.97 3.26 35.05
N THR A 2 -37.29 2.35 35.96
CA THR A 2 -36.37 1.88 37.01
C THR A 2 -35.29 1.00 36.39
N THR A 3 -34.08 1.54 36.24
CA THR A 3 -32.91 0.78 35.76
C THR A 3 -32.50 -0.21 36.84
N THR A 4 -32.94 -1.47 36.71
CA THR A 4 -32.47 -2.58 37.55
C THR A 4 -30.95 -2.71 37.38
N ARG A 5 -30.20 -2.33 38.40
CA ARG A 5 -28.74 -2.38 38.40
C ARG A 5 -28.32 -3.85 38.30
N LYS A 6 -27.79 -4.27 37.15
CA LYS A 6 -27.17 -5.60 37.00
C LYS A 6 -26.10 -5.81 38.10
N PRO A 7 -25.96 -7.03 38.65
CA PRO A 7 -24.90 -7.33 39.61
C PRO A 7 -23.51 -7.13 38.99
N ALA A 8 -22.53 -6.80 39.83
CA ALA A 8 -21.17 -6.45 39.40
C ALA A 8 -20.53 -7.56 38.54
N ASP A 9 -20.72 -8.83 38.92
CA ASP A 9 -20.13 -9.97 38.20
C ASP A 9 -20.68 -10.15 36.79
N SER A 10 -21.99 -9.95 36.61
CA SER A 10 -22.59 -10.00 35.26
C SER A 10 -22.06 -8.88 34.38
N ARG A 11 -21.83 -7.69 34.96
CA ARG A 11 -21.28 -6.55 34.22
C ARG A 11 -19.80 -6.74 33.86
N LYS A 12 -19.03 -7.37 34.75
CA LYS A 12 -17.63 -7.75 34.48
C LYS A 12 -17.56 -8.69 33.26
N LYS A 13 -18.42 -9.72 33.24
CA LYS A 13 -18.53 -10.65 32.10
C LYS A 13 -18.98 -9.94 30.81
N ASP A 14 -19.93 -9.02 30.90
CA ASP A 14 -20.37 -8.21 29.75
C ASP A 14 -19.21 -7.38 29.16
N LEU A 15 -18.34 -6.81 30.01
CA LEU A 15 -17.16 -6.05 29.59
C LEU A 15 -16.08 -6.93 28.95
N GLU A 16 -15.83 -8.11 29.52
CA GLU A 16 -14.90 -9.10 28.95
C GLU A 16 -15.38 -9.58 27.58
N LEU A 17 -16.69 -9.84 27.44
CA LEU A 17 -17.29 -10.20 26.15
C LEU A 17 -17.21 -9.06 25.14
N ALA A 18 -17.42 -7.81 25.55
CA ALA A 18 -17.28 -6.63 24.69
C ALA A 18 -15.84 -6.49 24.17
N LEU A 19 -14.84 -6.67 25.03
CA LEU A 19 -13.43 -6.68 24.63
C LEU A 19 -13.13 -7.76 23.58
N LEU A 20 -13.59 -9.00 23.82
CA LEU A 20 -13.41 -10.12 22.88
C LEU A 20 -14.11 -9.89 21.54
N ARG A 21 -15.29 -9.25 21.53
CA ARG A 21 -16.01 -8.91 20.30
C ARG A 21 -15.24 -7.91 19.46
N ILE A 22 -14.72 -6.85 20.06
CA ILE A 22 -13.90 -5.84 19.36
C ILE A 22 -12.61 -6.49 18.82
N GLN A 23 -11.95 -7.33 19.63
CA GLN A 23 -10.73 -8.02 19.20
C GLN A 23 -10.96 -8.94 18.00
N ARG A 24 -12.14 -9.58 17.91
CA ARG A 24 -12.53 -10.44 16.79
C ARG A 24 -13.19 -9.69 15.62
N GLY A 25 -13.28 -8.36 15.68
CA GLY A 25 -13.91 -7.54 14.64
C GLY A 25 -15.43 -7.72 14.52
N ARG A 26 -16.09 -8.21 15.56
CA ARG A 26 -17.55 -8.42 15.62
C ARG A 26 -18.22 -7.48 16.61
N SER A 27 -17.71 -6.25 16.72
CA SER A 27 -18.28 -5.21 17.57
C SER A 27 -19.63 -4.77 17.02
N ARG A 28 -20.61 -4.60 17.89
CA ARG A 28 -21.92 -4.02 17.55
C ARG A 28 -21.82 -2.52 17.29
N SER A 29 -20.84 -1.86 17.91
CA SER A 29 -20.54 -0.45 17.69
C SER A 29 -19.82 -0.14 16.38
N GLY A 30 -19.37 -1.16 15.63
CA GLY A 30 -18.58 -0.98 14.41
C GLY A 30 -17.14 -0.52 14.67
N GLU A 31 -16.72 -0.45 15.93
CA GLU A 31 -15.39 0.01 16.30
C GLU A 31 -14.35 -1.08 16.08
N THR A 32 -13.27 -0.74 15.38
CA THR A 32 -12.20 -1.68 14.99
C THR A 32 -10.98 -1.61 15.91
N ARG A 33 -10.84 -0.52 16.68
CA ARG A 33 -9.71 -0.32 17.60
C ARG A 33 -10.10 -0.69 19.02
N ILE A 34 -9.27 -1.51 19.65
CA ILE A 34 -9.38 -1.86 21.06
C ILE A 34 -8.98 -0.64 21.89
N THR A 35 -9.96 0.11 22.39
CA THR A 35 -9.78 1.24 23.31
C THR A 35 -10.82 1.17 24.42
N ILE A 36 -10.55 1.84 25.54
CA ILE A 36 -11.48 1.83 26.70
C ILE A 36 -12.83 2.47 26.32
N ALA A 37 -12.80 3.52 25.50
CA ALA A 37 -14.02 4.14 24.96
C ALA A 37 -14.82 3.18 24.07
N ALA A 38 -14.13 2.41 23.22
CA ALA A 38 -14.78 1.43 22.35
C ALA A 38 -15.46 0.32 23.16
N VAL A 39 -14.76 -0.24 24.16
CA VAL A 39 -15.32 -1.26 25.05
C VAL A 39 -16.49 -0.72 25.87
N ALA A 40 -16.38 0.53 26.35
CA ALA A 40 -17.44 1.20 27.09
C ALA A 40 -18.71 1.37 26.24
N ARG A 41 -18.57 1.84 24.99
CA ARG A 41 -19.69 1.96 24.04
C ARG A 41 -20.30 0.61 23.68
N GLU A 42 -19.48 -0.40 23.43
CA GLU A 42 -19.96 -1.76 23.11
C GLU A 42 -20.73 -2.40 24.28
N ALA A 43 -20.31 -2.15 25.51
CA ALA A 43 -20.97 -2.63 26.73
C ALA A 43 -22.09 -1.71 27.25
N GLY A 44 -22.27 -0.53 26.64
CA GLY A 44 -23.27 0.46 27.07
C GLY A 44 -22.99 1.07 28.45
N VAL A 45 -21.72 1.22 28.82
CA VAL A 45 -21.30 1.82 30.11
C VAL A 45 -20.48 3.09 29.89
N SER A 46 -20.32 3.90 30.95
CA SER A 46 -19.41 5.05 30.90
C SER A 46 -17.96 4.60 31.05
N THR A 47 -17.04 5.34 30.41
CA THR A 47 -15.59 5.10 30.52
C THR A 47 -15.09 5.21 31.96
N ALA A 48 -15.60 6.18 32.72
CA ALA A 48 -15.27 6.37 34.13
C ALA A 48 -15.58 5.12 34.99
N LEU A 49 -16.66 4.38 34.66
CA LEU A 49 -17.03 3.18 35.39
C LEU A 49 -15.96 2.08 35.25
N ILE A 50 -15.39 1.92 34.06
CA ILE A 50 -14.33 0.94 33.79
C ILE A 50 -13.07 1.31 34.56
N HIS A 51 -12.66 2.57 34.48
CA HIS A 51 -11.45 3.06 35.17
C HIS A 51 -11.54 2.94 36.69
N ASN A 52 -12.70 3.27 37.28
CA ASN A 52 -12.86 3.36 38.73
C ASN A 52 -13.23 2.03 39.39
N HIS A 53 -14.03 1.20 38.71
CA HIS A 53 -14.62 0.00 39.32
C HIS A 53 -14.06 -1.31 38.77
N TYR A 54 -13.37 -1.28 37.63
CA TYR A 54 -12.80 -2.46 36.99
C TYR A 54 -11.36 -2.21 36.50
N PRO A 55 -10.41 -1.90 37.39
CA PRO A 55 -9.03 -1.59 37.01
C PRO A 55 -8.36 -2.73 36.24
N GLY A 56 -8.57 -3.99 36.62
CA GLY A 56 -8.00 -5.14 35.91
C GLY A 56 -8.49 -5.30 34.47
N ILE A 57 -9.74 -4.91 34.17
CA ILE A 57 -10.24 -4.88 32.79
C ILE A 57 -9.59 -3.71 32.03
N ALA A 58 -9.43 -2.55 32.67
CA ALA A 58 -8.76 -1.41 32.06
C ALA A 58 -7.31 -1.72 31.67
N GLU A 59 -6.58 -2.47 32.50
CA GLU A 59 -5.23 -2.97 32.20
C GLU A 59 -5.24 -3.95 31.03
N ALA A 60 -6.14 -4.93 31.03
CA ALA A 60 -6.27 -5.89 29.93
C ALA A 60 -6.56 -5.19 28.58
N ILE A 61 -7.38 -4.14 28.58
CA ILE A 61 -7.65 -3.32 27.39
C ILE A 61 -6.39 -2.60 26.93
N ARG A 62 -5.62 -2.00 27.85
CA ARG A 62 -4.36 -1.29 27.52
C ARG A 62 -3.32 -2.24 26.95
N ASP A 63 -3.18 -3.42 27.52
CA ASP A 63 -2.26 -4.45 27.02
C ASP A 63 -2.64 -4.92 25.62
N ALA A 64 -3.93 -5.20 25.40
CA ALA A 64 -4.45 -5.58 24.10
C ALA A 64 -4.26 -4.46 23.06
N GLN A 65 -4.50 -3.20 23.45
CA GLN A 65 -4.27 -2.02 22.61
C GLN A 65 -2.77 -1.87 22.26
N GLY A 66 -1.88 -2.05 23.23
CA GLY A 66 -0.43 -1.97 23.05
C GLY A 66 0.11 -3.04 22.11
N ARG A 67 -0.34 -4.30 22.27
CA ARG A 67 0.02 -5.41 21.38
C ARG A 67 -0.48 -5.18 19.96
N SER A 68 -1.74 -4.79 19.80
CA SER A 68 -2.32 -4.47 18.48
C SER A 68 -1.56 -3.34 17.77
N SER A 69 -1.16 -2.30 18.51
CA SER A 69 -0.33 -1.21 17.97
C SER A 69 1.05 -1.67 17.50
N ARG A 70 1.70 -2.57 18.23
CA ARG A 70 3.02 -3.11 17.85
C ARG A 70 2.92 -3.96 16.58
N VAL A 71 1.95 -4.89 16.54
CA VAL A 71 1.72 -5.74 15.36
C VAL A 71 1.41 -4.91 14.11
N GLN A 72 0.53 -3.91 14.22
CA GLN A 72 0.21 -3.01 13.10
C GLN A 72 1.42 -2.21 12.62
N ARG A 73 2.31 -1.79 13.53
CA ARG A 73 3.54 -1.08 13.17
C ARG A 73 4.53 -1.98 12.46
N GLU A 74 4.67 -3.22 12.93
CA GLU A 74 5.57 -4.20 12.33
C GLU A 74 5.15 -4.56 10.91
N VAL A 75 3.86 -4.84 10.67
CA VAL A 75 3.32 -5.08 9.33
C VAL A 75 3.59 -3.90 8.40
N LYS A 76 3.26 -2.67 8.83
CA LYS A 76 3.53 -1.46 8.02
C LYS A 76 5.01 -1.26 7.73
N HIS A 77 5.88 -1.63 8.66
CA HIS A 77 7.32 -1.50 8.47
C HIS A 77 7.83 -2.51 7.44
N GLN A 78 7.35 -3.76 7.51
CA GLN A 78 7.65 -4.78 6.51
C GLN A 78 7.15 -4.38 5.12
N ASP A 79 5.91 -3.90 5.01
CA ASP A 79 5.34 -3.41 3.75
C ASP A 79 6.18 -2.25 3.17
N LEU A 80 6.63 -1.32 4.02
CA LEU A 80 7.48 -0.20 3.60
C LEU A 80 8.84 -0.66 3.08
N ILE A 81 9.44 -1.70 3.70
CA ILE A 81 10.71 -2.27 3.24
C ILE A 81 10.51 -2.94 1.88
N ALA A 82 9.48 -3.78 1.75
CA ALA A 82 9.18 -4.48 0.50
C ALA A 82 8.94 -3.51 -0.68
N GLU A 83 8.18 -2.43 -0.45
CA GLU A 83 7.94 -1.42 -1.47
C GLU A 83 9.21 -0.63 -1.83
N ARG A 84 10.11 -0.38 -0.86
CA ARG A 84 11.40 0.27 -1.13
C ARG A 84 12.30 -0.61 -1.98
N GLU A 85 12.41 -1.90 -1.66
CA GLU A 85 13.19 -2.87 -2.44
C GLU A 85 12.67 -2.99 -3.88
N LYS A 86 11.34 -3.08 -4.03
CA LYS A 86 10.71 -3.06 -5.35
C LYS A 86 11.00 -1.78 -6.11
N ASN A 87 10.95 -0.61 -5.46
CA ASN A 87 11.25 0.66 -6.10
C ASN A 87 12.71 0.73 -6.57
N THR A 88 13.65 0.21 -5.77
CA THR A 88 15.06 0.16 -6.18
C THR A 88 15.26 -0.70 -7.42
N LEU A 89 14.66 -1.91 -7.46
CA LEU A 89 14.75 -2.78 -8.62
C LEU A 89 14.15 -2.14 -9.88
N LEU A 90 12.97 -1.53 -9.76
CA LEU A 90 12.31 -0.85 -10.87
C LEU A 90 13.11 0.36 -11.38
N ARG A 91 13.82 1.08 -10.49
CA ARG A 91 14.70 2.19 -10.90
C ARG A 91 15.90 1.69 -11.68
N ASP A 92 16.51 0.59 -11.25
CA ASP A 92 17.64 -0.03 -11.94
C ASP A 92 17.24 -0.57 -13.31
N GLU A 93 16.08 -1.23 -13.40
CA GLU A 93 15.52 -1.70 -14.67
C GLU A 93 15.21 -0.53 -15.61
N ARG A 94 14.57 0.53 -15.09
CA ARG A 94 14.30 1.75 -15.86
C ARG A 94 15.59 2.35 -16.41
N GLN A 95 16.64 2.43 -15.61
CA GLN A 95 17.92 2.98 -16.05
C GLN A 95 18.54 2.11 -17.16
N LYS A 96 18.53 0.78 -17.02
CA LYS A 96 19.01 -0.15 -18.04
C LYS A 96 18.23 -0.02 -19.35
N LEU A 97 16.91 0.15 -19.28
CA LEU A 97 16.07 0.35 -20.46
C LEU A 97 16.35 1.69 -21.15
N LEU A 98 16.55 2.77 -20.38
CA LEU A 98 16.88 4.08 -20.94
C LEU A 98 18.23 4.06 -21.69
N VAL A 99 19.24 3.37 -21.14
CA VAL A 99 20.52 3.18 -21.84
C VAL A 99 20.32 2.43 -23.16
N LYS A 100 19.58 1.31 -23.16
CA LYS A 100 19.28 0.56 -24.38
C LYS A 100 18.54 1.39 -25.43
N ILE A 101 17.60 2.23 -25.01
CA ILE A 101 16.87 3.12 -25.92
C ILE A 101 17.82 4.14 -26.55
N ALA A 102 18.74 4.72 -25.77
CA ALA A 102 19.73 5.66 -26.28
C ALA A 102 20.67 4.99 -27.30
N ASP A 103 21.14 3.78 -27.00
CA ASP A 103 21.99 3.01 -27.91
C ASP A 103 21.27 2.70 -29.23
N LEU A 104 20.01 2.23 -29.15
CA LEU A 104 19.19 1.95 -30.33
C LEU A 104 18.88 3.21 -31.14
N ALA A 105 18.65 4.35 -30.49
CA ALA A 105 18.43 5.61 -31.17
C ALA A 105 19.67 6.04 -31.97
N SER A 106 20.86 5.95 -31.37
CA SER A 106 22.13 6.25 -32.05
C SER A 106 22.36 5.34 -33.26
N LEU A 107 22.18 4.02 -33.10
CA LEU A 107 22.29 3.06 -34.20
C LEU A 107 21.28 3.36 -35.32
N ASN A 108 20.04 3.67 -34.97
CA ASN A 108 19.01 4.02 -35.93
C ASN A 108 19.35 5.30 -36.69
N GLU A 109 19.92 6.31 -36.04
CA GLU A 109 20.37 7.53 -36.73
C GLU A 109 21.49 7.24 -37.73
N MET A 110 22.47 6.42 -37.36
CA MET A 110 23.54 6.00 -38.28
C MET A 110 22.97 5.22 -39.48
N LEU A 111 22.12 4.23 -39.23
CA LEU A 111 21.49 3.44 -40.29
C LEU A 111 20.57 4.29 -41.19
N ALA A 112 19.91 5.31 -40.63
CA ALA A 112 19.10 6.24 -41.38
C ALA A 112 19.93 7.20 -42.25
N ALA A 113 21.15 7.54 -41.80
CA ALA A 113 22.11 8.29 -42.60
C ALA A 113 22.65 7.43 -43.75
N GLU A 114 23.09 6.21 -43.47
CA GLU A 114 23.59 5.27 -44.48
C GLU A 114 22.50 4.94 -45.53
N ASN A 115 21.26 4.69 -45.10
CA ASN A 115 20.15 4.50 -46.05
C ASN A 115 19.89 5.73 -46.92
N ARG A 116 20.05 6.94 -46.39
CA ARG A 116 19.92 8.17 -47.19
C ARG A 116 21.01 8.26 -48.25
N GLU A 117 22.25 7.98 -47.88
CA GLU A 117 23.39 7.98 -48.82
C GLU A 117 23.23 6.91 -49.91
N LEU A 118 22.88 5.67 -49.54
CA LEU A 118 22.65 4.60 -50.50
C LEU A 118 21.50 4.90 -51.45
N ARG A 119 20.39 5.45 -50.96
CA ARG A 119 19.25 5.87 -51.79
C ARG A 119 19.60 7.03 -52.71
N ALA A 120 20.39 8.01 -52.24
CA ALA A 120 20.88 9.09 -53.07
C ALA A 120 21.76 8.54 -54.21
N ASN A 121 22.72 7.67 -53.90
CA ASN A 121 23.60 7.05 -54.89
C ASN A 121 22.84 6.20 -55.91
N GLN A 122 21.86 5.40 -55.49
CA GLN A 122 20.98 4.66 -56.41
C GLN A 122 20.16 5.60 -57.30
N SER A 123 19.65 6.71 -56.76
CA SER A 123 18.94 7.71 -57.56
C SER A 123 19.84 8.33 -58.62
N VAL A 124 21.11 8.62 -58.31
CA VAL A 124 22.05 9.19 -59.29
C VAL A 124 22.40 8.17 -60.38
N SER A 125 22.65 6.90 -60.03
CA SER A 125 22.94 5.85 -61.02
C SER A 125 21.78 5.57 -61.98
N ASN A 126 20.53 5.72 -61.52
CA ASN A 126 19.34 5.56 -62.37
C ASN A 126 19.10 6.75 -63.31
N LEU A 127 19.67 7.92 -63.01
CA LEU A 127 19.51 9.14 -63.82
C LEU A 127 20.49 9.22 -65.01
N THR A 128 21.50 8.35 -65.08
CA THR A 128 22.54 8.40 -66.13
C THR A 128 22.18 7.70 -67.44
N ILE A 129 20.95 7.18 -67.62
CA ILE A 129 20.51 6.59 -68.89
C ILE A 129 19.51 7.51 -69.59
N LEU A 130 20.00 8.62 -70.12
CA LEU A 130 19.33 9.32 -71.22
C LEU A 130 20.37 9.53 -72.32
N HIS A 131 20.47 8.54 -73.21
CA HIS A 131 21.18 8.71 -74.46
C HIS A 131 20.44 9.79 -75.27
N PRO A 132 21.13 10.84 -75.75
CA PRO A 132 20.51 11.76 -76.69
C PRO A 132 20.15 10.97 -77.95
N LYS A 133 18.86 10.96 -78.33
CA LYS A 133 18.47 10.47 -79.65
C LYS A 133 18.87 11.52 -80.67
N ASP A 134 19.89 11.21 -81.45
CA ASP A 134 20.25 11.93 -82.66
C ASP A 134 19.09 11.86 -83.69
N SER A 135 18.93 12.97 -84.43
CA SER A 135 18.10 13.21 -85.64
C SER A 135 16.78 13.95 -85.42
#